data_AF-A0A3E1R7Q2-F1
#
_entry.id   AF-A0A3E1R7Q2-F1
#
_cell.length_a   1.000
_cell.length_b   1.000
_cell.length_c   1.000
_cell.angle_alpha   90.00
_cell.angle_beta   90.00
_cell.angle_gamma   90.00
#
_symmetry.space_group_name_H-M   'P 1'
#
loop_
_entity.id
_entity.type
_entity.pdbx_description
1 polymer ?
#
loop_
_entity_poly.entity_id
_entity_poly.type
_entity_poly.pdbx_seq_one_letter_code
_entity_poly.pdbx_strand_id
1 'polypeptide(L)'
;MLTADTLVYLVLALLIWGTWRISLLGLFEPGDDTGYWIGVAGSVMMLVVLAYPLRKHIRFAYGWGNIRGWFWMHIVLGILGPLAILLHSNFQTNSLNAAVALYSMLLVAGSGVAGRFIFQRVNRGLHGEQSSLQDLLSRAGLDREDARSRLAFAPAVEQRLKDFEQRELAPHAGLLHLVRAVVWLPLLQLSTYRQCVKELETLLARMAVSQKWTPEDLRRRRKGARKMVGRYLESVVRVAQFSSYSFLLSLWHVAHIPFVYVLILTALVHVYAVHVY
;
A
#
# COMPACT_ATOMS: atom_id res chain seq x y z
N MET A 1 9.87 -4.79 -1.07
CA MET A 1 8.69 -3.91 -1.22
C MET A 1 8.09 -3.50 0.12
N LEU A 2 8.10 -4.36 1.16
CA LEU A 2 7.69 -3.97 2.52
C LEU A 2 8.43 -2.74 3.10
N THR A 3 9.68 -2.50 2.70
CA THR A 3 10.55 -1.45 3.26
C THR A 3 10.05 -0.02 3.04
N ALA A 4 9.40 0.26 1.91
CA ALA A 4 8.92 1.60 1.60
C ALA A 4 7.64 1.93 2.37
N ASP A 5 6.73 0.97 2.52
CA ASP A 5 5.50 1.15 3.29
C ASP A 5 5.81 1.25 4.78
N THR A 6 6.68 0.38 5.30
CA THR A 6 7.13 0.47 6.70
C THR A 6 7.79 1.80 7.01
N LEU A 7 8.57 2.36 6.08
CA LEU A 7 9.19 3.67 6.26
C LEU A 7 8.15 4.78 6.39
N VAL A 8 7.10 4.77 5.55
CA VAL A 8 6.03 5.77 5.62
C VAL A 8 5.30 5.70 6.95
N TYR A 9 4.98 4.49 7.45
CA TYR A 9 4.32 4.33 8.75
C TYR A 9 5.22 4.74 9.92
N LEU A 10 6.51 4.43 9.86
CA LEU A 10 7.49 4.87 10.87
C LEU A 10 7.62 6.39 10.89
N VAL A 11 7.70 7.04 9.72
CA VAL A 11 7.72 8.50 9.61
C VAL A 11 6.44 9.10 10.18
N LEU A 12 5.27 8.55 9.83
CA LEU A 12 3.99 9.03 10.36
C LEU A 12 3.92 8.90 11.88
N ALA A 13 4.34 7.75 12.44
CA ALA A 13 4.39 7.54 13.88
C ALA A 13 5.34 8.52 14.57
N LEU A 14 6.51 8.79 13.97
CA LEU A 14 7.48 9.75 14.48
C LEU A 14 6.96 11.18 14.44
N LEU A 15 6.24 11.57 13.37
CA LEU A 15 5.61 12.89 13.26
C LEU A 15 4.51 13.08 14.29
N ILE A 16 3.64 12.08 14.48
CA ILE A 16 2.59 12.11 15.51
C ILE A 16 3.22 12.20 16.90
N TRP A 17 4.22 11.34 17.18
CA TRP A 17 4.94 11.37 18.45
C TRP A 17 5.63 12.71 18.69
N GLY A 18 6.30 13.27 17.69
CA GLY A 18 6.94 14.58 17.76
C GLY A 18 5.94 15.70 18.03
N THR A 19 4.80 15.70 17.34
CA THR A 19 3.71 16.67 17.55
C THR A 19 3.15 16.58 18.96
N TRP A 20 2.95 15.37 19.46
CA TRP A 20 2.52 15.14 20.85
C TRP A 20 3.57 15.61 21.86
N ARG A 21 4.87 15.35 21.62
CA ARG A 21 5.95 15.87 22.46
C ARG A 21 5.99 17.39 22.50
N ILE A 22 5.74 18.06 21.37
CA ILE A 22 5.65 19.52 21.30
C ILE A 22 4.46 20.02 22.12
N SER A 23 3.33 19.33 22.06
CA SER A 23 2.12 19.68 22.81
C SER A 23 2.36 19.61 24.34
N LEU A 24 3.17 18.65 24.80
CA LEU A 24 3.57 18.52 26.21
C LEU A 24 4.54 19.62 26.70
N LEU A 25 5.17 20.38 25.80
CA LEU A 25 6.07 21.47 26.20
C LEU A 25 5.31 22.70 26.71
N GLY A 26 3.98 22.73 26.60
CA GLY A 26 3.15 23.83 27.10
C GLY A 26 3.47 25.17 26.41
N LEU A 27 3.95 25.13 25.17
CA LEU A 27 4.38 26.34 24.45
C LEU A 27 3.21 27.31 24.20
N PHE A 28 1.98 26.81 24.10
CA PHE A 28 0.75 27.57 23.85
C PHE A 28 -0.46 26.87 24.50
N GLU A 29 -1.46 27.65 24.94
CA GLU A 29 -2.72 27.13 25.48
C GLU A 29 -3.83 27.09 24.42
N PRO A 30 -4.83 26.19 24.54
CA PRO A 30 -6.00 26.20 23.66
C PRO A 30 -6.76 27.54 23.78
N GLY A 31 -6.69 28.38 22.75
CA GLY A 31 -7.31 29.72 22.72
C GLY A 31 -6.31 30.88 22.65
N ASP A 32 -5.01 30.62 22.77
CA ASP A 32 -3.97 31.61 22.52
C ASP A 32 -3.87 31.97 21.03
N ASP A 33 -3.38 33.17 20.71
CA ASP A 33 -3.27 33.70 19.34
C ASP A 33 -2.48 32.73 18.45
N THR A 34 -1.44 32.11 19.00
CA THR A 34 -0.62 31.12 18.29
C THR A 34 -1.42 29.86 17.96
N GLY A 35 -2.21 29.36 18.92
CA GLY A 35 -3.10 28.23 18.71
C GLY A 35 -4.11 28.52 17.61
N TYR A 36 -4.72 29.71 17.62
CA TYR A 36 -5.65 30.15 16.57
C TYR A 36 -5.03 30.08 15.16
N TRP A 37 -3.86 30.69 14.96
CA TRP A 37 -3.19 30.70 13.64
C TRP A 37 -2.76 29.30 13.18
N ILE A 38 -2.37 28.41 14.09
CA ILE A 38 -2.10 27.00 13.76
C ILE A 38 -3.38 26.31 13.27
N GLY A 39 -4.52 26.57 13.92
CA GLY A 39 -5.83 26.05 13.51
C GLY A 39 -6.28 26.56 12.15
N VAL A 40 -6.09 27.87 11.87
CA VAL A 40 -6.34 28.47 10.55
C VAL A 40 -5.45 27.83 9.49
N ALA A 41 -4.14 27.72 9.74
CA ALA A 41 -3.21 27.10 8.81
C ALA A 41 -3.59 25.64 8.51
N GLY A 42 -3.90 24.85 9.55
CA GLY A 42 -4.37 23.47 9.39
C GLY A 42 -5.67 23.37 8.59
N SER A 43 -6.62 24.26 8.84
CA SER A 43 -7.90 24.31 8.11
C SER A 43 -7.70 24.67 6.63
N VAL A 44 -6.82 25.63 6.33
CA VAL A 44 -6.46 25.98 4.94
C VAL A 44 -5.80 24.78 4.24
N MET A 45 -4.90 24.06 4.90
CA MET A 45 -4.31 22.84 4.35
C MET A 45 -5.39 21.80 4.03
N MET A 46 -6.33 21.56 4.95
CA MET A 46 -7.44 20.64 4.75
C MET A 46 -8.36 21.05 3.60
N LEU A 47 -8.62 22.35 3.41
CA LEU A 47 -9.37 22.86 2.27
C LEU A 47 -8.64 22.59 0.94
N VAL A 48 -7.31 22.79 0.89
CA VAL A 48 -6.51 22.52 -0.31
C VAL A 48 -6.49 21.03 -0.64
N VAL A 49 -6.54 20.14 0.35
CA VAL A 49 -6.65 18.68 0.14
C VAL A 49 -7.92 18.33 -0.67
N LEU A 50 -9.02 19.06 -0.47
CA LEU A 50 -10.29 18.89 -1.21
C LEU A 50 -10.22 19.39 -2.66
N ALA A 51 -9.26 20.26 -2.98
CA ALA A 51 -9.06 20.74 -4.35
C ALA A 51 -8.63 19.60 -5.30
N TYR A 52 -7.94 18.57 -4.80
CA TYR A 52 -7.51 17.42 -5.61
C TYR A 52 -8.68 16.63 -6.24
N PRO A 53 -9.66 16.11 -5.49
CA PRO A 53 -10.82 15.45 -6.09
C PRO A 53 -11.66 16.44 -6.90
N LEU A 54 -11.82 17.69 -6.43
CA LEU A 54 -12.62 18.69 -7.12
C LEU A 54 -12.07 19.05 -8.51
N ARG A 55 -10.74 19.08 -8.69
CA ARG A 55 -10.09 19.25 -9.99
C ARG A 55 -10.57 18.22 -11.04
N LYS A 56 -10.88 16.99 -10.63
CA LYS A 56 -11.34 15.96 -11.58
C LYS A 56 -12.73 16.27 -12.15
N HIS A 57 -13.53 17.08 -11.44
CA HIS A 57 -14.88 17.46 -11.82
C HIS A 57 -14.97 18.85 -12.47
N ILE A 58 -13.99 19.73 -12.24
CA ILE A 58 -13.97 21.09 -12.80
C ILE A 58 -13.16 21.13 -14.11
N ARG A 59 -13.86 21.38 -15.22
CA ARG A 59 -13.26 21.47 -16.58
C ARG A 59 -12.10 22.46 -16.71
N PHE A 60 -12.14 23.57 -15.99
CA PHE A 60 -11.09 24.60 -16.01
C PHE A 60 -9.76 24.14 -15.37
N ALA A 61 -9.82 23.22 -14.42
CA ALA A 61 -8.66 22.77 -13.66
C ALA A 61 -7.85 21.65 -14.35
N TYR A 62 -8.30 21.17 -15.52
CA TYR A 62 -7.57 20.13 -16.27
C TYR A 62 -6.16 20.58 -16.68
N GLY A 63 -5.95 21.86 -17.00
CA GLY A 63 -4.66 22.43 -17.38
C GLY A 63 -3.69 22.70 -16.23
N TRP A 64 -4.12 22.56 -14.97
CA TRP A 64 -3.28 22.88 -13.82
C TRP A 64 -2.31 21.74 -13.51
N GLY A 65 -1.10 21.82 -14.06
CA GLY A 65 0.07 21.03 -13.63
C GLY A 65 -0.05 19.51 -13.75
N ASN A 66 1.02 18.81 -13.34
CA ASN A 66 1.11 17.36 -13.40
C ASN A 66 0.23 16.69 -12.32
N ILE A 67 -0.58 15.70 -12.71
CA ILE A 67 -1.41 14.90 -11.79
C ILE A 67 -0.59 14.28 -10.65
N ARG A 68 0.66 13.90 -10.91
CA ARG A 68 1.57 13.34 -9.89
C ARG A 68 1.87 14.34 -8.78
N GLY A 69 2.05 15.62 -9.13
CA GLY A 69 2.32 16.69 -8.18
C GLY A 69 1.12 16.96 -7.27
N TRP A 70 -0.07 17.04 -7.85
CA TRP A 70 -1.32 17.19 -7.09
C TRP A 70 -1.58 16.03 -6.11
N PHE A 71 -1.32 14.80 -6.54
CA PHE A 71 -1.45 13.64 -5.68
C PHE A 71 -0.46 13.68 -4.50
N TRP A 72 0.79 14.09 -4.77
CA TRP A 72 1.79 14.28 -3.72
C TRP A 72 1.39 15.38 -2.73
N MET A 73 0.93 16.53 -3.24
CA MET A 73 0.44 17.63 -2.39
C MET A 73 -0.74 17.18 -1.53
N HIS A 74 -1.69 16.43 -2.09
CA HIS A 74 -2.82 15.86 -1.34
C HIS A 74 -2.35 14.96 -0.19
N ILE A 75 -1.36 14.09 -0.42
CA ILE A 75 -0.80 13.23 0.65
C ILE A 75 -0.10 14.08 1.72
N VAL A 76 0.75 15.02 1.32
CA VAL A 76 1.54 15.82 2.26
C VAL A 76 0.63 16.69 3.12
N LEU A 77 -0.28 17.45 2.50
CA LEU A 77 -1.23 18.29 3.22
C LEU A 77 -2.26 17.47 4.01
N GLY A 78 -2.63 16.28 3.53
CA GLY A 78 -3.49 15.34 4.25
C GLY A 78 -2.84 14.74 5.49
N ILE A 79 -1.52 14.90 5.68
CA ILE A 79 -0.79 14.54 6.91
C ILE A 79 -0.52 15.80 7.75
N LEU A 80 -0.02 16.87 7.14
CA LEU A 80 0.33 18.10 7.86
C LEU A 80 -0.89 18.84 8.41
N GLY A 81 -1.99 18.88 7.67
CA GLY A 81 -3.24 19.51 8.11
C GLY A 81 -3.77 18.89 9.42
N PRO A 82 -3.95 17.56 9.50
CA PRO A 82 -4.39 16.91 10.73
C PRO A 82 -3.41 17.05 11.89
N LEU A 83 -2.10 17.06 11.64
CA LEU A 83 -1.10 17.31 12.70
C LEU A 83 -1.20 18.74 13.24
N ALA A 84 -1.39 19.73 12.37
CA ALA A 84 -1.61 21.11 12.78
C ALA A 84 -2.90 21.25 13.61
N ILE A 85 -3.99 20.59 13.19
CA ILE A 85 -5.26 20.61 13.94
C ILE A 85 -5.13 19.92 15.31
N LEU A 86 -4.42 18.79 15.40
CA LEU A 86 -4.11 18.14 16.68
C LEU A 86 -3.29 19.02 17.61
N LEU A 87 -2.36 19.80 17.05
CA LEU A 87 -1.55 20.74 17.81
C LEU A 87 -2.39 21.95 18.27
N HIS A 88 -3.24 22.50 17.40
CA HIS A 88 -4.20 23.56 17.73
C HIS A 88 -5.11 23.17 18.90
N SER A 89 -5.57 21.91 18.93
CA SER A 89 -6.44 21.42 20.01
C SER A 89 -5.67 20.91 21.24
N ASN A 90 -4.33 20.95 21.21
CA ASN A 90 -3.46 20.32 22.20
C ASN A 90 -3.88 18.88 22.54
N PHE A 91 -4.31 18.12 21.52
CA PHE A 91 -4.85 16.76 21.65
C PHE A 91 -6.10 16.64 22.57
N GLN A 92 -6.76 17.74 22.88
CA GLN A 92 -7.95 17.80 23.74
C GLN A 92 -9.16 18.35 22.98
N THR A 93 -10.35 18.06 23.49
CA THR A 93 -11.62 18.53 22.90
C THR A 93 -12.52 19.07 24.01
N ASN A 94 -12.78 20.37 23.98
CA ASN A 94 -13.55 21.04 25.05
C ASN A 94 -15.06 21.14 24.74
N SER A 95 -15.49 20.69 23.55
CA SER A 95 -16.91 20.69 23.16
C SER A 95 -17.23 19.49 22.26
N LEU A 96 -18.51 19.09 22.23
CA LEU A 96 -18.99 18.02 21.35
C LEU A 96 -18.75 18.35 19.87
N ASN A 97 -18.97 19.59 19.45
CA ASN A 97 -18.73 20.04 18.09
C ASN A 97 -17.25 19.87 17.69
N ALA A 98 -16.34 20.33 18.54
CA ALA A 98 -14.90 20.16 18.32
C ALA A 98 -14.50 18.67 18.30
N ALA A 99 -15.08 17.84 19.17
CA ALA A 99 -14.82 16.41 19.19
C ALA A 99 -15.27 15.73 17.89
N VAL A 100 -16.48 16.00 17.42
CA VAL A 100 -17.00 15.40 16.18
C VAL A 100 -16.14 15.82 14.97
N ALA A 101 -15.74 17.09 14.87
CA ALA A 101 -14.85 17.56 13.81
C ALA A 101 -13.47 16.87 13.88
N LEU A 102 -12.87 16.77 15.07
CA LEU A 102 -11.56 16.14 15.27
C LEU A 102 -11.59 14.64 14.91
N TYR A 103 -12.57 13.88 15.43
CA TYR A 103 -12.65 12.45 15.16
C TYR A 103 -13.00 12.15 13.69
N SER A 104 -13.86 12.97 13.07
CA SER A 104 -14.13 12.87 11.62
C SER A 104 -12.87 13.09 10.81
N MET A 105 -12.06 14.09 11.20
CA MET A 105 -10.77 14.37 10.55
C MET A 105 -9.80 13.19 10.69
N LEU A 106 -9.66 12.64 11.90
CA LEU A 106 -8.78 11.49 12.16
C LEU A 106 -9.23 10.26 11.36
N LEU A 107 -10.53 10.00 11.26
CA LEU A 107 -11.09 8.91 10.48
C LEU A 107 -10.79 9.09 8.97
N VAL A 108 -11.01 10.29 8.43
CA VAL A 108 -10.71 10.59 7.02
C VAL A 108 -9.21 10.50 6.74
N ALA A 109 -8.36 11.11 7.58
CA ALA A 109 -6.91 11.05 7.41
C ALA A 109 -6.37 9.62 7.50
N GLY A 110 -6.80 8.86 8.52
CA GLY A 110 -6.42 7.46 8.72
C GLY A 110 -6.89 6.56 7.58
N SER A 111 -8.15 6.72 7.14
CA SER A 111 -8.65 6.00 5.98
C SER A 111 -7.94 6.40 4.69
N GLY A 112 -7.51 7.65 4.52
CA GLY A 112 -6.68 8.11 3.40
C GLY A 112 -5.31 7.41 3.33
N VAL A 113 -4.65 7.23 4.48
CA VAL A 113 -3.40 6.46 4.59
C VAL A 113 -3.61 5.00 4.18
N ALA A 114 -4.70 4.37 4.63
CA ALA A 114 -5.08 3.02 4.21
C ALA A 114 -5.38 2.94 2.70
N GLY A 115 -6.09 3.93 2.15
CA GLY A 115 -6.39 4.05 0.73
C GLY A 115 -5.13 4.13 -0.14
N ARG A 116 -4.12 4.90 0.29
CA ARG A 116 -2.81 4.96 -0.39
C ARG A 116 -2.15 3.59 -0.48
N PHE A 117 -2.16 2.81 0.59
CA PHE A 117 -1.58 1.46 0.61
C PHE A 117 -2.29 0.53 -0.39
N ILE A 118 -3.62 0.53 -0.39
CA ILE A 118 -4.42 -0.25 -1.33
C ILE A 118 -4.16 0.22 -2.78
N PHE A 119 -4.15 1.52 -3.02
CA PHE A 119 -3.91 2.12 -4.34
C PHE A 119 -2.57 1.68 -4.93
N GLN A 120 -1.50 1.66 -4.15
CA GLN A 120 -0.18 1.22 -4.62
C GLN A 120 -0.15 -0.24 -5.08
N ARG A 121 -0.99 -1.10 -4.49
CA ARG A 121 -1.13 -2.51 -4.87
C ARG A 121 -1.87 -2.70 -6.19
N VAL A 122 -2.78 -1.77 -6.54
CA VAL A 122 -3.57 -1.82 -7.78
C VAL A 122 -2.91 -1.04 -8.92
N ASN A 123 -2.23 0.06 -8.63
CA ASN A 123 -1.76 1.03 -9.64
C ASN A 123 -0.70 0.49 -10.63
N ARG A 124 -0.11 -0.68 -10.37
CA ARG A 124 0.76 -1.36 -11.36
C ARG A 124 -0.03 -1.96 -12.53
N GLY A 125 -1.34 -2.13 -12.37
CA GLY A 125 -2.26 -2.64 -13.37
C GLY A 125 -2.17 -4.16 -13.56
N LEU A 126 -3.33 -4.81 -13.76
CA LEU A 126 -3.41 -6.26 -13.97
C LEU A 126 -2.63 -6.70 -15.22
N HIS A 127 -2.81 -6.00 -16.34
CA HIS A 127 -2.12 -6.28 -17.59
C HIS A 127 -0.60 -6.20 -17.45
N GLY A 128 -0.09 -5.27 -16.62
CA GLY A 128 1.34 -5.14 -16.35
C GLY A 128 1.88 -6.35 -15.56
N GLU A 129 1.15 -6.79 -14.54
CA GLU A 129 1.52 -7.97 -13.74
C GLU A 129 1.38 -9.28 -14.55
N GLN A 130 0.33 -9.42 -15.37
CA GLN A 130 0.13 -10.55 -16.27
C GLN A 130 1.21 -10.63 -17.35
N SER A 131 1.55 -9.50 -17.98
CA SER A 131 2.66 -9.43 -18.95
C SER A 131 3.99 -9.79 -18.31
N SER A 132 4.26 -9.31 -17.09
CA SER A 132 5.47 -9.69 -16.36
C SER A 132 5.50 -11.17 -16.00
N LEU A 133 4.36 -11.79 -15.66
CA LEU A 133 4.28 -13.22 -15.40
C LEU A 133 4.53 -14.02 -16.69
N GLN A 134 3.93 -13.60 -17.81
CA GLN A 134 4.11 -14.24 -19.11
C GLN A 134 5.57 -14.16 -19.59
N ASP A 135 6.23 -13.00 -19.45
CA ASP A 135 7.66 -12.87 -19.76
C ASP A 135 8.53 -13.81 -18.89
N LEU A 136 8.18 -14.00 -17.62
CA LEU A 136 8.88 -14.96 -16.75
C LEU A 136 8.66 -16.41 -17.19
N LEU A 137 7.43 -16.78 -17.57
CA LEU A 137 7.08 -18.10 -18.08
C LEU A 137 7.86 -18.40 -19.38
N SER A 138 7.84 -17.49 -20.35
CA SER A 138 8.56 -17.65 -21.62
C SER A 138 10.07 -17.75 -21.41
N ARG A 139 10.67 -16.91 -20.54
CA ARG A 139 12.11 -16.98 -20.22
C ARG A 139 12.52 -18.25 -19.48
N ALA A 140 11.62 -18.81 -18.68
CA ALA A 140 11.86 -20.05 -17.97
C ALA A 140 11.61 -21.29 -18.85
N GLY A 141 11.00 -21.12 -20.04
CA GLY A 141 10.56 -22.22 -20.88
C GLY A 141 9.40 -22.99 -20.26
N LEU A 142 8.59 -22.33 -19.43
CA LEU A 142 7.46 -22.93 -18.73
C LEU A 142 6.13 -22.81 -19.51
N ASP A 143 6.04 -21.91 -20.50
CA ASP A 143 4.83 -21.75 -21.33
C ASP A 143 4.72 -22.73 -22.50
N ARG A 144 5.83 -23.32 -22.95
CA ARG A 144 5.87 -24.23 -24.10
C ARG A 144 6.09 -25.66 -23.65
N GLU A 145 5.16 -26.55 -23.98
CA GLU A 145 5.30 -27.99 -23.74
C GLU A 145 6.52 -28.59 -24.48
N ASP A 146 6.91 -28.00 -25.62
CA ASP A 146 8.01 -28.49 -26.46
C ASP A 146 9.39 -27.90 -26.17
N ALA A 147 9.48 -26.83 -25.36
CA ALA A 147 10.77 -26.24 -25.01
C ALA A 147 11.34 -26.91 -23.76
N ARG A 148 12.64 -27.29 -23.78
CA ARG A 148 13.32 -27.76 -22.57
C ARG A 148 13.31 -26.64 -21.52
N SER A 149 12.36 -26.73 -20.58
CA SER A 149 12.24 -25.86 -19.41
C SER A 149 13.59 -25.73 -18.71
N ARG A 150 13.91 -24.52 -18.22
CA ARG A 150 15.09 -24.31 -17.38
C ARG A 150 15.02 -25.12 -16.09
N LEU A 151 13.84 -25.59 -15.71
CA LEU A 151 13.58 -26.48 -14.58
C LEU A 151 13.42 -27.95 -15.00
N ALA A 152 13.74 -28.33 -16.24
CA ALA A 152 13.66 -29.73 -16.67
C ALA A 152 14.53 -30.68 -15.82
N PHE A 153 15.60 -30.17 -15.20
CA PHE A 153 16.43 -30.92 -14.25
C PHE A 153 15.78 -31.11 -12.87
N ALA A 154 14.66 -30.42 -12.60
CA ALA A 154 13.93 -30.39 -11.34
C ALA A 154 12.39 -30.46 -11.59
N PRO A 155 11.88 -31.58 -12.14
CA PRO A 155 10.48 -31.69 -12.58
C PRO A 155 9.47 -31.50 -11.44
N ALA A 156 9.78 -31.96 -10.23
CA ALA A 156 8.92 -31.76 -9.05
C ALA A 156 8.81 -30.27 -8.64
N VAL A 157 9.87 -29.49 -8.86
CA VAL A 157 9.85 -28.04 -8.59
C VAL A 157 9.01 -27.33 -9.65
N GLU A 158 9.17 -27.70 -10.92
CA GLU A 158 8.35 -27.19 -12.01
C GLU A 158 6.86 -27.46 -11.79
N GLN A 159 6.50 -28.71 -11.47
CA GLN A 159 5.12 -29.09 -11.23
C GLN A 159 4.53 -28.35 -10.04
N ARG A 160 5.27 -28.20 -8.93
CA ARG A 160 4.80 -27.43 -7.76
C ARG A 160 4.54 -25.95 -8.10
N LEU A 161 5.32 -25.36 -9.00
CA LEU A 161 5.11 -23.98 -9.45
C LEU A 161 3.85 -23.87 -10.32
N LYS A 162 3.65 -24.79 -11.27
CA LYS A 162 2.45 -24.87 -12.11
C LYS A 162 1.19 -25.11 -11.27
N ASP A 163 1.24 -26.02 -10.31
CA ASP A 163 0.13 -26.29 -9.38
C ASP A 163 -0.22 -25.05 -8.55
N PHE A 164 0.78 -24.30 -8.09
CA PHE A 164 0.57 -23.06 -7.35
C PHE A 164 -0.07 -21.98 -8.23
N GLU A 165 0.41 -21.83 -9.48
CA GLU A 165 -0.19 -20.90 -10.46
C GLU A 165 -1.66 -21.24 -10.73
N GLN A 166 -1.97 -22.48 -11.09
CA GLN A 166 -3.33 -22.90 -11.43
C GLN A 166 -4.30 -22.72 -10.26
N ARG A 167 -3.88 -23.07 -9.04
CA ARG A 167 -4.73 -22.96 -7.85
C ARG A 167 -5.03 -21.51 -7.49
N GLU A 168 -4.05 -20.62 -7.60
CA GLU A 168 -4.19 -19.25 -7.10
C GLU A 168 -4.67 -18.26 -8.18
N LEU A 169 -4.54 -18.60 -9.47
CA LEU A 169 -5.10 -17.81 -10.58
C LEU A 169 -6.52 -18.23 -10.99
N ALA A 170 -7.06 -19.33 -10.44
CA ALA A 170 -8.43 -19.73 -10.74
C ALA A 170 -9.43 -18.62 -10.34
N PRO A 171 -10.55 -18.46 -11.08
CA PRO A 171 -11.56 -17.47 -10.74
C PRO A 171 -12.24 -17.85 -9.42
N HIS A 172 -12.13 -16.99 -8.41
CA HIS A 172 -12.78 -17.19 -7.12
C HIS A 172 -13.60 -15.95 -6.75
N ALA A 173 -14.79 -16.18 -6.21
CA ALA A 173 -15.69 -15.13 -5.72
C ALA A 173 -15.89 -15.24 -4.21
N GLY A 174 -16.14 -14.10 -3.55
CA GLY A 174 -16.56 -14.03 -2.14
C GLY A 174 -15.52 -13.46 -1.17
N LEU A 175 -15.99 -13.15 0.05
CA LEU A 175 -15.18 -12.54 1.12
C LEU A 175 -14.06 -13.44 1.63
N LEU A 176 -14.29 -14.76 1.67
CA LEU A 176 -13.27 -15.74 2.06
C LEU A 176 -12.06 -15.72 1.13
N HIS A 177 -12.29 -15.50 -0.17
CA HIS A 177 -11.20 -15.35 -1.14
C HIS A 177 -10.39 -14.07 -0.88
N LEU A 178 -11.04 -12.97 -0.49
CA LEU A 178 -10.36 -11.72 -0.15
C LEU A 178 -9.38 -11.89 1.03
N VAL A 179 -9.85 -12.51 2.11
CA VAL A 179 -9.05 -12.78 3.31
C VAL A 179 -7.92 -13.75 2.98
N ARG A 180 -8.20 -14.82 2.25
CA ARG A 180 -7.18 -15.78 1.81
C ARG A 180 -6.11 -15.13 0.96
N ALA A 181 -6.49 -14.35 -0.06
CA ALA A 181 -5.55 -13.73 -0.99
C ALA A 181 -4.66 -12.69 -0.28
N VAL A 182 -5.20 -11.91 0.66
CA VAL A 182 -4.43 -10.86 1.34
C VAL A 182 -3.57 -11.41 2.48
N VAL A 183 -4.11 -12.32 3.30
CA VAL A 183 -3.48 -12.77 4.55
C VAL A 183 -2.75 -14.10 4.39
N TRP A 184 -3.38 -15.08 3.74
CA TRP A 184 -2.89 -16.46 3.72
C TRP A 184 -1.93 -16.75 2.57
N LEU A 185 -2.20 -16.16 1.40
CA LEU A 185 -1.40 -16.37 0.19
C LEU A 185 0.09 -15.99 0.36
N PRO A 186 0.49 -14.92 1.07
CA PRO A 186 1.90 -14.66 1.35
C PRO A 186 2.58 -15.75 2.20
N LEU A 187 1.84 -16.38 3.12
CA LEU A 187 2.35 -17.48 3.94
C LEU A 187 2.52 -18.75 3.11
N LEU A 188 1.52 -19.07 2.28
CA LEU A 188 1.60 -20.15 1.30
C LEU A 188 2.77 -19.94 0.35
N GLN A 189 2.96 -18.74 -0.18
CA GLN A 189 4.09 -18.37 -1.04
C GLN A 189 5.42 -18.67 -0.34
N LEU A 190 5.57 -18.27 0.92
CA LEU A 190 6.81 -18.50 1.68
C LEU A 190 7.06 -20.00 1.91
N SER A 191 6.01 -20.76 2.21
CA SER A 191 6.09 -22.22 2.36
C SER A 191 6.50 -22.89 1.05
N THR A 192 5.81 -22.60 -0.04
CA THR A 192 6.11 -23.12 -1.39
C THR A 192 7.52 -22.74 -1.82
N TYR A 193 7.92 -21.49 -1.60
CA TYR A 193 9.28 -21.01 -1.87
C TYR A 193 10.33 -21.84 -1.12
N ARG A 194 10.16 -22.04 0.19
CA ARG A 194 11.09 -22.83 1.00
C ARG A 194 11.20 -24.27 0.52
N GLN A 195 10.07 -24.90 0.16
CA GLN A 195 10.05 -26.27 -0.37
C GLN A 195 10.79 -26.36 -1.71
N CYS A 196 10.47 -25.50 -2.67
CA CYS A 196 11.14 -25.44 -3.98
C CYS A 196 12.64 -25.18 -3.84
N VAL A 197 13.05 -24.27 -2.94
CA VAL A 197 14.46 -23.93 -2.73
C VAL A 197 15.23 -25.08 -2.08
N LYS A 198 14.66 -25.75 -1.08
CA LYS A 198 15.26 -26.93 -0.45
C LYS A 198 15.54 -28.02 -1.48
N GLU A 199 14.59 -28.27 -2.36
CA GLU A 199 14.70 -29.28 -3.42
C GLU A 199 15.69 -28.87 -4.52
N LEU A 200 15.70 -27.60 -4.92
CA LEU A 200 16.71 -27.08 -5.85
C LEU A 200 18.13 -27.17 -5.28
N GLU A 201 18.29 -26.94 -3.97
CA GLU A 201 19.60 -26.99 -3.32
C GLU A 201 20.19 -28.40 -3.30
N THR A 202 19.37 -29.41 -3.04
CA THR A 202 19.79 -30.81 -3.06
C THR A 202 20.14 -31.27 -4.47
N LEU A 203 19.32 -30.91 -5.47
CA LEU A 203 19.58 -31.24 -6.87
C LEU A 203 20.83 -30.55 -7.42
N LEU A 204 20.98 -29.24 -7.18
CA LEU A 204 22.16 -28.49 -7.61
C LEU A 204 23.44 -28.99 -6.93
N ALA A 205 23.38 -29.43 -5.67
CA ALA A 205 24.52 -30.03 -4.99
C ALA A 205 24.96 -31.35 -5.65
N ARG A 206 24.00 -32.23 -6.01
CA ARG A 206 24.28 -33.48 -6.71
C ARG A 206 24.89 -33.22 -8.10
N MET A 207 24.36 -32.26 -8.84
CA MET A 207 24.89 -31.87 -10.16
C MET A 207 26.28 -31.23 -10.06
N ALA A 208 26.58 -30.49 -9.00
CA ALA A 208 27.89 -29.90 -8.80
C ALA A 208 28.98 -30.97 -8.69
N VAL A 209 28.68 -32.08 -8.00
CA VAL A 209 29.60 -33.22 -7.88
C VAL A 209 29.77 -33.91 -9.23
N SER A 210 28.68 -34.22 -9.93
CA SER A 210 28.76 -34.96 -11.20
C SER A 210 29.41 -34.16 -12.34
N GLN A 211 29.19 -32.84 -12.39
CA GLN A 211 29.73 -31.97 -13.43
C GLN A 211 31.01 -31.22 -13.00
N LYS A 212 31.57 -31.54 -11.82
CA LYS A 212 32.79 -30.92 -11.27
C LYS A 212 32.75 -29.39 -11.25
N TRP A 213 31.62 -28.81 -10.81
CA TRP A 213 31.48 -27.35 -10.73
C TRP A 213 32.35 -26.76 -9.62
N THR A 214 32.87 -25.55 -9.87
CA THR A 214 33.56 -24.79 -8.82
C THR A 214 32.57 -24.34 -7.73
N PRO A 215 33.06 -24.05 -6.49
CA PRO A 215 32.22 -23.48 -5.44
C PRO A 215 31.57 -22.13 -5.83
N GLU A 216 32.18 -21.39 -6.76
CA GLU A 216 31.66 -20.12 -7.28
C GLU A 216 30.52 -20.36 -8.28
N ASP A 217 30.67 -21.33 -9.18
CA ASP A 217 29.61 -21.73 -10.11
C ASP A 217 28.37 -22.24 -9.38
N LEU A 218 28.56 -23.06 -8.35
CA LEU A 218 27.46 -23.55 -7.53
C LEU A 218 26.73 -22.41 -6.83
N ARG A 219 27.47 -21.43 -6.26
CA ARG A 219 26.87 -20.23 -5.63
C ARG A 219 26.09 -19.40 -6.65
N ARG A 220 26.65 -19.16 -7.84
CA ARG A 220 25.99 -18.40 -8.91
C ARG A 220 24.71 -19.08 -9.38
N ARG A 221 24.74 -20.39 -9.61
CA ARG A 221 23.57 -21.19 -10.03
C ARG A 221 22.50 -21.24 -8.95
N ARG A 222 22.86 -21.46 -7.67
CA ARG A 222 21.93 -21.41 -6.54
C ARG A 222 21.23 -20.05 -6.44
N LYS A 223 22.00 -18.95 -6.54
CA LYS A 223 21.44 -17.58 -6.51
C LYS A 223 20.47 -17.36 -7.68
N GLY A 224 20.83 -17.82 -8.88
CA GLY A 224 19.96 -17.75 -10.06
C GLY A 224 18.64 -18.52 -9.88
N ALA A 225 18.71 -19.76 -9.41
CA ALA A 225 17.54 -20.62 -9.20
C ALA A 225 16.60 -20.06 -8.12
N ARG A 226 17.14 -19.68 -6.95
CA ARG A 226 16.36 -19.04 -5.87
C ARG A 226 15.67 -17.76 -6.36
N LYS A 227 16.38 -16.92 -7.10
CA LYS A 227 15.85 -15.66 -7.66
C LYS A 227 14.74 -15.91 -8.68
N MET A 228 14.85 -16.95 -9.51
CA MET A 228 13.83 -17.32 -10.48
C MET A 228 12.54 -17.79 -9.80
N VAL A 229 12.64 -18.75 -8.88
CA VAL A 229 11.49 -19.26 -8.11
C VAL A 229 10.81 -18.14 -7.33
N GLY A 230 11.61 -17.30 -6.65
CA GLY A 230 11.07 -16.17 -5.89
C GLY A 230 10.29 -15.20 -6.76
N ARG A 231 10.84 -14.80 -7.92
CA ARG A 231 10.17 -13.87 -8.85
C ARG A 231 8.90 -14.46 -9.45
N TYR A 232 8.92 -15.74 -9.83
CA TYR A 232 7.76 -16.40 -10.40
C TYR A 232 6.61 -16.45 -9.39
N LEU A 233 6.87 -16.96 -8.18
CA LEU A 233 5.86 -17.02 -7.11
C LEU A 233 5.35 -15.63 -6.74
N GLU A 234 6.23 -14.62 -6.69
CA GLU A 234 5.84 -13.24 -6.42
C GLU A 234 4.90 -12.69 -7.52
N SER A 235 5.18 -12.95 -8.79
CA SER A 235 4.31 -12.53 -9.88
C SER A 235 2.95 -13.24 -9.86
N VAL A 236 2.90 -14.55 -9.60
CA VAL A 236 1.64 -15.28 -9.44
C VAL A 236 0.80 -14.67 -8.30
N VAL A 237 1.42 -14.44 -7.13
CA VAL A 237 0.73 -13.82 -5.99
C VAL A 237 0.23 -12.42 -6.32
N ARG A 238 1.00 -11.60 -7.03
CA ARG A 238 0.57 -10.26 -7.42
C ARG A 238 -0.64 -10.29 -8.35
N VAL A 239 -0.65 -11.19 -9.34
CA VAL A 239 -1.80 -11.36 -10.25
C VAL A 239 -3.03 -11.84 -9.48
N ALA A 240 -2.89 -12.86 -8.62
CA ALA A 240 -3.97 -13.38 -7.79
C ALA A 240 -4.56 -12.31 -6.84
N GLN A 241 -3.70 -11.51 -6.20
CA GLN A 241 -4.11 -10.46 -5.27
C GLN A 241 -4.75 -9.25 -5.94
N PHE A 242 -4.53 -9.03 -7.25
CA PHE A 242 -4.98 -7.84 -7.95
C PHE A 242 -6.50 -7.64 -7.81
N SER A 243 -7.28 -8.69 -8.05
CA SER A 243 -8.76 -8.62 -7.97
C SER A 243 -9.21 -8.23 -6.55
N SER A 244 -8.59 -8.81 -5.52
CA SER A 244 -8.89 -8.52 -4.12
C SER A 244 -8.55 -7.06 -3.75
N TYR A 245 -7.37 -6.56 -4.14
CA TYR A 245 -7.02 -5.17 -3.88
C TYR A 245 -7.87 -4.19 -4.69
N SER A 246 -8.27 -4.53 -5.92
CA SER A 246 -9.18 -3.72 -6.74
C SER A 246 -10.56 -3.60 -6.08
N PHE A 247 -11.09 -4.70 -5.54
CA PHE A 247 -12.34 -4.68 -4.78
C PHE A 247 -12.23 -3.85 -3.50
N LEU A 248 -11.15 -4.04 -2.73
CA LEU A 248 -10.87 -3.24 -1.53
C LEU A 248 -10.76 -1.74 -1.86
N LEU A 249 -10.16 -1.40 -3.00
CA LEU A 249 -10.05 -0.03 -3.45
C LEU A 249 -11.44 0.56 -3.74
N SER A 250 -12.32 -0.20 -4.39
CA SER A 250 -13.71 0.23 -4.62
C SER A 250 -14.46 0.45 -3.30
N LEU A 251 -14.37 -0.50 -2.38
CA LEU A 251 -15.02 -0.40 -1.07
C LEU A 251 -14.50 0.80 -0.26
N TRP A 252 -13.19 1.01 -0.30
CA TRP A 252 -12.56 2.18 0.33
C TRP A 252 -13.10 3.50 -0.23
N HIS A 253 -13.21 3.64 -1.56
CA HIS A 253 -13.78 4.86 -2.16
C HIS A 253 -15.22 5.11 -1.69
N VAL A 254 -16.05 4.06 -1.66
CA VAL A 254 -17.46 4.15 -1.22
C VAL A 254 -17.55 4.58 0.24
N ALA A 255 -16.67 4.08 1.12
CA ALA A 255 -16.67 4.45 2.53
C ALA A 255 -16.03 5.83 2.79
N HIS A 256 -14.90 6.15 2.14
CA HIS A 256 -14.11 7.34 2.41
C HIS A 256 -14.84 8.64 2.01
N ILE A 257 -15.51 8.66 0.86
CA ILE A 257 -16.16 9.87 0.33
C ILE A 257 -17.26 10.41 1.27
N PRO A 258 -18.21 9.61 1.80
CA PRO A 258 -19.17 10.05 2.80
C PRO A 258 -18.53 10.70 4.03
N PHE A 259 -17.46 10.11 4.57
CA PHE A 259 -16.77 10.67 5.74
C PHE A 259 -16.10 12.01 5.43
N VAL A 260 -15.63 12.22 4.20
CA VAL A 260 -15.13 13.55 3.77
C VAL A 260 -16.23 14.60 3.85
N TYR A 261 -17.47 14.28 3.42
CA TYR A 261 -18.59 15.22 3.53
C TYR A 261 -18.96 15.52 4.98
N VAL A 262 -18.97 14.50 5.85
CA VAL A 262 -19.20 14.69 7.29
C VAL A 262 -18.12 15.58 7.90
N LEU A 263 -16.85 15.35 7.57
CA LEU A 263 -15.74 16.20 7.99
C LEU A 263 -15.94 17.67 7.54
N ILE A 264 -16.30 17.91 6.27
CA ILE A 264 -16.53 19.26 5.77
C ILE A 264 -17.63 19.96 6.58
N LEU A 265 -18.78 19.30 6.75
CA LEU A 265 -19.92 19.88 7.46
C LEU A 265 -19.55 20.20 8.91
N THR A 266 -18.94 19.24 9.61
CA THR A 266 -18.56 19.38 11.03
C THR A 266 -17.47 20.43 11.23
N ALA A 267 -16.50 20.53 10.31
CA ALA A 267 -15.49 21.57 10.35
C ALA A 267 -16.10 22.98 10.15
N LEU A 268 -17.05 23.13 9.20
CA LEU A 268 -17.75 24.41 9.01
C LEU A 268 -18.55 24.82 10.24
N VAL A 269 -19.27 23.88 10.85
CA VAL A 269 -20.04 24.12 12.08
C VAL A 269 -19.10 24.44 13.25
N HIS A 270 -17.92 23.81 13.33
CA HIS A 270 -16.91 24.14 14.34
C HIS A 270 -16.39 25.56 14.19
N VAL A 271 -15.96 25.95 12.98
CA VAL A 271 -15.45 27.31 12.71
C VAL A 271 -16.53 28.36 12.97
N TYR A 272 -17.76 28.12 12.50
CA TYR A 272 -18.88 29.04 12.73
C TYR A 272 -19.17 29.22 14.23
N ALA A 273 -19.25 28.13 14.99
CA ALA A 273 -19.55 28.19 16.42
C ALA A 273 -18.50 29.00 17.20
N VAL A 274 -17.21 28.86 16.88
CA VAL A 274 -16.11 29.59 17.55
C VAL A 274 -16.08 31.09 17.21
N HIS A 275 -16.62 31.51 16.06
CA HIS A 275 -16.64 32.93 15.67
C HIS A 275 -17.91 33.66 16.09
N VAL A 276 -18.98 32.93 16.41
CA VAL A 276 -20.31 33.49 16.74
C VAL A 276 -20.56 33.51 18.24
N TYR A 277 -19.99 32.57 18.99
CA TYR A 277 -20.12 32.41 20.43
C TYR A 277 -18.76 32.57 21.11
#